data_AF-A0A3B0SNB9-F1
#
_entry.id   AF-A0A3B0SNB9-F1
#
_cell.length_a   1.000
_cell.length_b   1.000
_cell.length_c   1.000
_cell.angle_alpha   90.00
_cell.angle_beta   90.00
_cell.angle_gamma   90.00
#
_symmetry.space_group_name_H-M   'P 1'
#
loop_
_entity.id
_entity.type
_entity.pdbx_description
1 polymer ?
#
loop_
_entity_poly.entity_id
_entity_poly.type
_entity_poly.pdbx_seq_one_letter_code
_entity_poly.pdbx_strand_id
1 'polypeptide(L)'
;MTENTDPQMNRGASLVHKAPILTCRSANRLLLAASVATLAVAMPGIALAQAVPAGCAPDPAVAGGTVTCLAPPTPISAIATTVDDLTINVGDATTPTTVNNAAGDAIRMFGAGAQTLNIFNSGSSVSGSASGVSIVITSGVDDITLVSEGTISGLNGIAAVNNGTGGVTLNVVDVTGSSAPNAVAISAGTVGAEDISITSTGLVQGDIGIRASSGSFLGSIKINAVDVMAGALGIDSNGDDVAITSTGAVSGGSTGINVDVNGVLTVNVVDVTGGSADGISVRTLTNSTDLFITATGLVQGGDDGIDLPNIRGVGDLMI
;
A
#
# COMPACT_ATOMS: atom_id res chain seq x y z
N MET A 1 -82.68 -10.14 -3.56
CA MET A 1 -83.54 -11.27 -3.95
C MET A 1 -82.94 -11.83 -5.21
N THR A 2 -82.30 -12.99 -5.31
CA THR A 2 -82.15 -14.21 -4.50
C THR A 2 -80.92 -14.90 -5.13
N GLU A 3 -79.83 -15.19 -4.41
CA GLU A 3 -79.62 -16.36 -3.54
C GLU A 3 -79.44 -17.69 -4.32
N ASN A 4 -78.50 -18.51 -3.81
CA ASN A 4 -78.22 -19.94 -4.08
C ASN A 4 -77.38 -20.30 -5.31
N THR A 5 -76.39 -21.21 -5.25
CA THR A 5 -75.84 -22.03 -4.16
C THR A 5 -74.56 -22.69 -4.68
N ASP A 6 -73.53 -22.72 -3.85
CA ASP A 6 -72.43 -23.68 -3.91
C ASP A 6 -72.91 -25.05 -3.38
N PRO A 7 -72.36 -26.20 -3.82
CA PRO A 7 -71.64 -27.00 -2.83
C PRO A 7 -70.45 -27.84 -3.36
N GLN A 8 -69.36 -27.86 -2.57
CA GLN A 8 -68.73 -29.04 -1.91
C GLN A 8 -68.13 -30.13 -2.88
N MET A 9 -67.01 -30.84 -2.69
CA MET A 9 -66.24 -31.22 -1.50
C MET A 9 -65.15 -32.27 -1.90
N ASN A 10 -64.05 -32.35 -1.13
CA ASN A 10 -63.41 -33.59 -0.61
C ASN A 10 -62.51 -34.46 -1.55
N ARG A 11 -61.41 -35.14 -1.19
CA ARG A 11 -60.69 -35.58 0.06
C ARG A 11 -59.18 -35.75 -0.29
N GLY A 12 -58.21 -35.46 0.59
CA GLY A 12 -57.68 -36.35 1.66
C GLY A 12 -56.34 -36.98 1.19
N ALA A 13 -55.26 -37.16 1.95
CA ALA A 13 -55.01 -37.34 3.39
C ALA A 13 -53.56 -36.85 3.69
N SER A 14 -53.21 -36.20 4.80
CA SER A 14 -53.20 -36.62 6.22
C SER A 14 -52.44 -37.92 6.49
N LEU A 15 -51.23 -37.81 7.03
CA LEU A 15 -50.67 -38.79 7.97
C LEU A 15 -49.61 -38.12 8.86
N VAL A 16 -50.09 -37.65 10.02
CA VAL A 16 -49.29 -37.42 11.21
C VAL A 16 -49.21 -38.77 11.95
N HIS A 17 -48.00 -39.18 12.36
CA HIS A 17 -47.85 -40.08 13.49
C HIS A 17 -46.68 -39.63 14.38
N LYS A 18 -47.00 -39.47 15.66
CA LYS A 18 -46.14 -39.10 16.77
C LYS A 18 -45.67 -40.37 17.49
N ALA A 19 -44.38 -40.36 17.86
CA ALA A 19 -43.81 -40.81 19.14
C ALA A 19 -43.74 -42.35 19.43
N PRO A 20 -43.03 -42.82 20.49
CA PRO A 20 -41.68 -42.49 20.99
C PRO A 20 -40.87 -43.77 21.41
N ILE A 21 -39.77 -43.58 22.17
CA ILE A 21 -39.19 -44.47 23.21
C ILE A 21 -37.94 -45.33 22.88
N LEU A 22 -36.82 -44.84 23.46
CA LEU A 22 -35.75 -45.48 24.26
C LEU A 22 -34.73 -46.50 23.69
N THR A 23 -33.47 -46.03 23.77
CA THR A 23 -32.25 -46.66 24.34
C THR A 23 -31.74 -48.01 23.84
N CYS A 24 -30.51 -48.05 23.31
CA CYS A 24 -29.39 -48.75 23.98
C CYS A 24 -28.01 -48.46 23.35
N ARG A 25 -27.09 -48.00 24.20
CA ARG A 25 -25.64 -48.32 24.30
C ARG A 25 -24.82 -48.65 23.03
N SER A 26 -23.91 -47.72 22.71
CA SER A 26 -22.47 -47.99 22.52
C SER A 26 -21.72 -46.66 22.77
N ALA A 27 -21.08 -46.48 23.93
CA ALA A 27 -19.70 -46.86 24.21
C ALA A 27 -18.69 -46.21 23.25
N ASN A 28 -17.89 -45.31 23.84
CA ASN A 28 -16.56 -44.87 23.41
C ASN A 28 -16.46 -43.99 22.16
N ARG A 29 -16.38 -42.67 22.39
CA ARG A 29 -15.13 -41.93 22.18
C ARG A 29 -15.18 -40.58 22.89
N LEU A 30 -14.56 -40.58 24.06
CA LEU A 30 -14.11 -39.41 24.80
C LEU A 30 -13.10 -38.67 23.91
N LEU A 31 -13.56 -37.75 23.06
CA LEU A 31 -12.69 -36.79 22.40
C LEU A 31 -12.33 -35.74 23.45
N LEU A 32 -11.20 -35.97 24.11
CA LEU A 32 -10.48 -34.96 24.87
C LEU A 32 -10.26 -33.76 23.94
N ALA A 33 -11.09 -32.73 24.09
CA ALA A 33 -10.74 -31.39 23.65
C ALA A 33 -9.61 -30.92 24.56
N ALA A 34 -8.38 -31.32 24.23
CA ALA A 34 -7.19 -30.66 24.73
C ALA A 34 -7.16 -29.28 24.07
N SER A 35 -7.82 -28.32 24.71
CA SER A 35 -7.55 -26.91 24.53
C SER A 35 -6.08 -26.71 24.87
N VAL A 36 -5.22 -26.81 23.86
CA VAL A 36 -3.87 -26.26 23.91
C VAL A 36 -4.08 -24.75 24.02
N ALA A 37 -4.20 -24.26 25.25
CA ALA A 37 -3.92 -22.89 25.54
C ALA A 37 -2.43 -22.71 25.21
N THR A 38 -2.14 -22.35 23.97
CA THR A 38 -0.89 -21.69 23.62
C THR A 38 -0.88 -20.41 24.41
N LEU A 39 -0.34 -20.49 25.62
CA LEU A 39 0.11 -19.34 26.37
C LEU A 39 1.27 -18.78 25.54
N ALA A 40 0.94 -17.95 24.55
CA ALA A 40 1.87 -17.06 23.93
C ALA A 40 2.31 -16.10 25.04
N VAL A 41 3.34 -16.51 25.77
CA VAL A 41 4.12 -15.60 26.58
C VAL A 41 4.74 -14.67 25.55
N ALA A 42 4.07 -13.56 25.29
CA ALA A 42 4.67 -12.40 24.65
C ALA A 42 5.80 -12.00 25.61
N MET A 43 6.97 -12.60 25.41
CA MET A 43 8.18 -12.07 26.02
C MET A 43 8.25 -10.66 25.47
N PRO A 44 8.19 -9.62 26.32
CA PRO A 44 8.38 -8.26 25.85
C PRO A 44 9.70 -8.27 25.09
N GLY A 45 9.62 -8.06 23.78
CA GLY A 45 10.79 -8.03 22.92
C GLY A 45 11.75 -7.05 23.56
N ILE A 46 12.89 -7.54 24.02
CA ILE A 46 13.91 -6.68 24.60
C ILE A 46 14.39 -5.86 23.43
N ALA A 47 13.89 -4.63 23.30
CA ALA A 47 14.29 -3.70 22.27
C ALA A 47 15.80 -3.58 22.33
N LEU A 48 16.48 -4.22 21.39
CA LEU A 48 17.93 -4.20 21.34
C LEU A 48 18.29 -2.79 20.89
N ALA A 49 18.89 -2.02 21.79
CA ALA A 49 19.40 -0.72 21.45
C ALA A 49 20.43 -0.88 20.32
N GLN A 50 20.26 -0.15 19.22
CA GLN A 50 21.08 -0.31 18.02
C GLN A 50 21.97 0.89 17.80
N ALA A 51 23.24 0.64 17.48
CA ALA A 51 24.16 1.70 17.14
C ALA A 51 23.70 2.46 15.88
N VAL A 52 23.76 3.79 15.91
CA VAL A 52 23.48 4.65 14.75
C VAL A 52 24.77 5.27 14.20
N PRO A 53 24.80 5.67 12.91
CA PRO A 53 25.98 6.31 12.33
C PRO A 53 26.40 7.60 13.06
N ALA A 54 27.67 7.97 12.91
CA ALA A 54 28.16 9.27 13.34
C ALA A 54 27.35 10.39 12.66
N GLY A 55 26.96 11.40 13.44
CA GLY A 55 26.03 12.46 13.00
C GLY A 55 24.58 12.21 13.38
N CYS A 56 24.25 11.03 13.93
CA CYS A 56 22.94 10.71 14.48
C CYS A 56 22.96 10.57 16.01
N ALA A 57 21.90 11.02 16.69
CA ALA A 57 21.74 10.90 18.14
C ALA A 57 20.25 10.77 18.53
N PRO A 58 19.90 10.07 19.63
CA PRO A 58 20.81 9.37 20.54
C PRO A 58 21.39 8.10 19.91
N ASP A 59 22.60 7.74 20.36
CA ASP A 59 23.28 6.48 20.06
C ASP A 59 23.51 5.74 21.38
N PRO A 60 22.91 4.55 21.59
CA PRO A 60 22.12 3.77 20.64
C PRO A 60 20.67 4.28 20.47
N ALA A 61 20.08 3.95 19.31
CA ALA A 61 18.63 4.06 19.07
C ALA A 61 17.87 3.09 19.99
N VAL A 62 16.73 3.52 20.51
CA VAL A 62 15.88 2.73 21.43
C VAL A 62 14.43 2.74 20.96
N ALA A 63 13.66 1.71 21.32
CA ALA A 63 12.27 1.60 20.89
C ALA A 63 11.41 2.75 21.44
N GLY A 64 10.47 3.23 20.62
CA GLY A 64 9.69 4.44 20.90
C GLY A 64 10.50 5.73 20.84
N GLY A 65 11.79 5.65 20.47
CA GLY A 65 12.72 6.77 20.48
C GLY A 65 12.69 7.58 19.19
N THR A 66 13.37 8.72 19.23
CA THR A 66 13.62 9.56 18.05
C THR A 66 15.13 9.71 17.85
N VAL A 67 15.63 9.26 16.71
CA VAL A 67 17.00 9.49 16.25
C VAL A 67 17.01 10.68 15.32
N THR A 68 17.79 11.71 15.64
CA THR A 68 17.98 12.87 14.78
C THR A 68 19.40 12.85 14.21
N CYS A 69 19.48 12.90 12.90
CA CYS A 69 20.68 12.86 12.09
C CYS A 69 20.93 14.25 11.50
N LEU A 70 21.87 14.98 12.10
CA LEU A 70 22.32 16.30 11.64
C LEU A 70 23.79 16.17 11.25
N ALA A 71 24.10 16.29 9.96
CA ALA A 71 25.49 16.25 9.52
C ALA A 71 26.03 17.64 9.21
N PRO A 72 27.18 18.01 9.78
CA PRO A 72 28.11 18.95 9.15
C PRO A 72 29.22 18.19 8.41
N PRO A 73 29.89 18.85 7.46
CA PRO A 73 29.63 18.85 6.01
C PRO A 73 29.77 17.49 5.27
N THR A 74 30.11 16.40 5.97
CA THR A 74 30.29 15.09 5.33
C THR A 74 28.97 14.31 5.29
N PRO A 75 28.66 13.60 4.19
CA PRO A 75 27.51 12.71 4.13
C PRO A 75 27.52 11.69 5.28
N ILE A 76 26.34 11.43 5.85
CA ILE A 76 26.13 10.33 6.79
C ILE A 76 26.13 9.03 6.00
N SER A 77 26.78 8.00 6.54
CA SER A 77 26.71 6.64 6.00
C SER A 77 25.31 6.03 6.15
N ALA A 78 25.13 4.81 5.65
CA ALA A 78 23.86 4.09 5.76
C ALA A 78 23.31 4.05 7.20
N ILE A 79 22.02 4.33 7.36
CA ILE A 79 21.30 4.17 8.62
C ILE A 79 20.51 2.87 8.51
N ALA A 80 20.86 1.88 9.33
CA ALA A 80 20.12 0.63 9.41
C ALA A 80 19.67 0.39 10.85
N THR A 81 18.42 0.01 11.05
CA THR A 81 17.83 -0.23 12.38
C THR A 81 16.81 -1.36 12.35
N THR A 82 16.78 -2.15 13.43
CA THR A 82 15.77 -3.17 13.71
C THR A 82 14.90 -2.81 14.93
N VAL A 83 14.88 -1.54 15.31
CA VAL A 83 14.23 -1.03 16.52
C VAL A 83 12.76 -0.73 16.23
N ASP A 84 11.87 -1.24 17.09
CA ASP A 84 10.43 -1.01 17.01
C ASP A 84 10.05 0.42 17.42
N ASP A 85 8.95 0.94 16.87
CA ASP A 85 8.40 2.27 17.22
C ASP A 85 9.40 3.42 17.04
N LEU A 86 10.25 3.34 16.00
CA LEU A 86 11.34 4.28 15.83
C LEU A 86 10.92 5.45 14.93
N THR A 87 11.29 6.66 15.37
CA THR A 87 11.32 7.85 14.51
C THR A 87 12.75 8.18 14.11
N ILE A 88 13.01 8.39 12.83
CA ILE A 88 14.27 8.93 12.32
C ILE A 88 14.02 10.29 11.68
N ASN A 89 14.79 11.28 12.07
CA ASN A 89 14.79 12.62 11.51
C ASN A 89 16.12 12.86 10.78
N VAL A 90 16.08 13.19 9.50
CA VAL A 90 17.25 13.52 8.69
C VAL A 90 17.22 15.02 8.39
N GLY A 91 18.24 15.74 8.85
CA GLY A 91 18.29 17.20 8.76
C GLY A 91 17.35 17.89 9.75
N ASP A 92 17.29 19.22 9.63
CA ASP A 92 16.32 20.08 10.29
C ASP A 92 15.93 21.23 9.36
N ALA A 93 15.03 22.13 9.79
CA ALA A 93 14.55 23.25 8.97
C ALA A 93 15.68 24.15 8.40
N THR A 94 16.85 24.19 9.04
CA THR A 94 17.98 25.06 8.70
C THR A 94 19.21 24.31 8.17
N THR A 95 19.31 23.01 8.44
CA THR A 95 20.50 22.20 8.20
C THR A 95 20.17 21.07 7.22
N PRO A 96 20.41 21.26 5.91
CA PRO A 96 20.27 20.16 4.95
C PRO A 96 21.26 19.05 5.29
N THR A 97 20.82 17.80 5.19
CA THR A 97 21.63 16.63 5.51
C THR A 97 21.60 15.63 4.36
N THR A 98 22.78 15.10 4.03
CA THR A 98 22.92 14.04 3.02
C THR A 98 23.17 12.70 3.71
N VAL A 99 22.36 11.70 3.38
CA VAL A 99 22.61 10.29 3.72
C VAL A 99 22.93 9.55 2.43
N ASN A 100 24.06 8.84 2.38
CA ASN A 100 24.47 8.11 1.18
C ASN A 100 24.97 6.71 1.53
N ASN A 101 24.53 5.71 0.77
CA ASN A 101 25.08 4.36 0.80
C ASN A 101 25.35 3.82 -0.60
N ALA A 102 26.63 3.73 -0.98
CA ALA A 102 27.04 3.18 -2.27
C ALA A 102 26.87 1.65 -2.39
N ALA A 103 26.63 0.93 -1.28
CA ALA A 103 26.61 -0.53 -1.25
C ALA A 103 25.24 -1.16 -0.94
N GLY A 104 24.18 -0.36 -0.77
CA GLY A 104 22.85 -0.88 -0.45
C GLY A 104 21.84 0.23 -0.18
N ASP A 105 20.95 -0.01 0.78
CA ASP A 105 19.94 0.96 1.18
C ASP A 105 20.56 2.12 1.95
N ALA A 106 20.21 3.37 1.66
CA ALA A 106 20.71 4.51 2.43
C ALA A 106 20.04 4.58 3.82
N ILE A 107 18.74 4.35 3.88
CA ILE A 107 18.01 4.20 5.14
C ILE A 107 17.22 2.90 5.11
N ARG A 108 17.46 2.05 6.10
CA ARG A 108 16.74 0.79 6.30
C ARG A 108 16.14 0.73 7.70
N MET A 109 14.82 0.75 7.79
CA MET A 109 14.05 0.59 9.03
C MET A 109 13.31 -0.74 8.98
N PHE A 110 13.47 -1.55 10.02
CA PHE A 110 12.87 -2.87 10.12
C PHE A 110 12.32 -3.06 11.54
N GLY A 111 11.10 -3.56 11.72
CA GLY A 111 10.55 -3.76 13.06
C GLY A 111 9.11 -4.27 13.04
N ALA A 112 8.54 -4.54 14.19
CA ALA A 112 7.13 -4.88 14.39
C ALA A 112 6.28 -3.69 14.87
N GLY A 113 6.92 -2.61 15.32
CA GLY A 113 6.24 -1.38 15.75
C GLY A 113 6.15 -0.34 14.64
N ALA A 114 5.57 0.82 14.97
CA ALA A 114 5.45 1.97 14.09
C ALA A 114 6.83 2.39 13.55
N GLN A 115 6.88 2.86 12.31
CA GLN A 115 8.13 3.35 11.73
C GLN A 115 7.88 4.70 11.08
N THR A 116 8.54 5.75 11.61
CA THR A 116 8.42 7.11 11.07
C THR A 116 9.77 7.60 10.57
N LEU A 117 9.83 8.04 9.32
CA LEU A 117 10.99 8.72 8.76
C LEU A 117 10.60 10.13 8.32
N ASN A 118 11.31 11.12 8.83
CA ASN A 118 11.21 12.51 8.42
C ASN A 118 12.52 12.94 7.77
N ILE A 119 12.47 13.49 6.56
CA ILE A 119 13.59 14.12 5.88
C ILE A 119 13.23 15.60 5.74
N PHE A 120 13.82 16.43 6.58
CA PHE A 120 13.57 17.86 6.62
C PHE A 120 14.44 18.59 5.63
N ASN A 121 14.01 19.79 5.23
CA ASN A 121 14.73 20.70 4.35
C ASN A 121 14.82 20.19 2.91
N SER A 122 14.42 21.02 1.96
CA SER A 122 14.46 20.69 0.53
C SER A 122 15.86 20.48 -0.03
N GLY A 123 16.90 20.91 0.69
CA GLY A 123 18.30 20.64 0.36
C GLY A 123 18.83 19.30 0.92
N SER A 124 18.06 18.57 1.73
CA SER A 124 18.45 17.24 2.19
C SER A 124 18.31 16.20 1.07
N SER A 125 19.15 15.17 1.13
CA SER A 125 19.17 14.13 0.09
C SER A 125 19.46 12.75 0.69
N VAL A 126 18.70 11.74 0.29
CA VAL A 126 18.93 10.34 0.69
C VAL A 126 19.15 9.50 -0.57
N SER A 127 20.35 8.91 -0.71
CA SER A 127 20.72 8.15 -1.90
C SER A 127 21.34 6.79 -1.58
N GLY A 128 20.72 5.70 -1.99
CA GLY A 128 21.26 4.34 -1.85
C GLY A 128 21.44 3.65 -3.19
N SER A 129 22.40 2.74 -3.33
CA SER A 129 22.56 1.97 -4.58
C SER A 129 21.50 0.89 -4.79
N ALA A 130 20.88 0.40 -3.70
CA ALA A 130 19.72 -0.50 -3.77
C ALA A 130 18.41 0.27 -3.56
N SER A 131 18.21 0.86 -2.38
CA SER A 131 17.06 1.74 -2.14
C SER A 131 17.51 3.06 -1.54
N GLY A 132 16.86 4.18 -1.90
CA GLY A 132 16.99 5.40 -1.10
C GLY A 132 16.49 5.14 0.32
N VAL A 133 15.24 4.68 0.42
CA VAL A 133 14.58 4.33 1.68
C VAL A 133 13.96 2.94 1.57
N SER A 134 14.19 2.10 2.58
CA SER A 134 13.52 0.81 2.76
C SER A 134 12.94 0.73 4.18
N ILE A 135 11.61 0.75 4.32
CA ILE A 135 10.91 0.58 5.59
C ILE A 135 10.05 -0.67 5.53
N VAL A 136 10.24 -1.58 6.48
CA VAL A 136 9.48 -2.82 6.55
C VAL A 136 8.96 -3.04 7.96
N ILE A 137 7.64 -3.09 8.11
CA ILE A 137 6.99 -3.59 9.31
C ILE A 137 6.71 -5.08 9.11
N THR A 138 7.18 -5.94 10.02
CA THR A 138 7.09 -7.41 9.88
C THR A 138 5.78 -7.99 10.40
N SER A 139 5.13 -7.29 11.31
CA SER A 139 3.93 -7.67 12.05
C SER A 139 3.47 -6.46 12.85
N GLY A 140 2.34 -6.54 13.56
CA GLY A 140 1.88 -5.46 14.44
C GLY A 140 0.63 -4.78 13.90
N VAL A 141 0.22 -3.68 14.52
CA VAL A 141 -0.97 -2.89 14.12
C VAL A 141 -0.60 -1.46 13.70
N ASP A 142 0.69 -1.17 13.64
CA ASP A 142 1.21 0.17 13.54
C ASP A 142 1.57 0.55 12.10
N ASP A 143 1.56 1.86 11.85
CA ASP A 143 1.71 2.42 10.51
C ASP A 143 3.16 2.66 10.12
N ILE A 144 3.41 2.66 8.80
CA ILE A 144 4.59 3.28 8.21
C ILE A 144 4.24 4.71 7.84
N THR A 145 5.04 5.68 8.31
CA THR A 145 4.94 7.08 7.90
C THR A 145 6.28 7.57 7.36
N LEU A 146 6.27 8.15 6.17
CA LEU A 146 7.41 8.85 5.57
C LEU A 146 6.98 10.27 5.18
N VAL A 147 7.70 11.26 5.69
CA VAL A 147 7.59 12.65 5.24
C VAL A 147 8.95 13.11 4.72
N SER A 148 9.03 13.58 3.48
CA SER A 148 10.27 14.08 2.89
C SER A 148 10.05 15.40 2.19
N GLU A 149 10.75 16.43 2.64
CA GLU A 149 10.93 17.69 1.92
C GLU A 149 12.11 17.61 0.94
N GLY A 150 13.06 16.71 1.20
CA GLY A 150 14.25 16.48 0.38
C GLY A 150 14.06 15.43 -0.72
N THR A 151 15.11 15.23 -1.51
CA THR A 151 15.13 14.27 -2.63
C THR A 151 15.51 12.86 -2.17
N ILE A 152 14.86 11.84 -2.70
CA ILE A 152 15.19 10.43 -2.42
C ILE A 152 15.57 9.72 -3.73
N SER A 153 16.67 8.98 -3.74
CA SER A 153 17.11 8.23 -4.92
C SER A 153 17.69 6.84 -4.62
N GLY A 154 17.50 5.91 -5.56
CA GLY A 154 18.21 4.63 -5.58
C GLY A 154 17.85 3.75 -6.77
N LEU A 155 18.22 2.45 -6.76
CA LEU A 155 17.64 1.51 -7.73
C LEU A 155 16.13 1.52 -7.55
N ASN A 156 15.65 1.35 -6.31
CA ASN A 156 14.35 1.80 -5.89
C ASN A 156 14.48 3.15 -5.16
N GLY A 157 13.56 4.08 -5.37
CA GLY A 157 13.57 5.32 -4.58
C GLY A 157 13.15 5.02 -3.14
N ILE A 158 11.92 4.53 -2.99
CA ILE A 158 11.29 4.17 -1.72
C ILE A 158 10.68 2.77 -1.84
N ALA A 159 10.94 1.91 -0.87
CA ALA A 159 10.23 0.67 -0.63
C ALA A 159 9.64 0.68 0.79
N ALA A 160 8.31 0.71 0.90
CA ALA A 160 7.58 0.71 2.16
C ALA A 160 6.60 -0.46 2.19
N VAL A 161 6.79 -1.42 3.08
CA VAL A 161 5.94 -2.62 3.17
C VAL A 161 5.49 -2.84 4.61
N ASN A 162 4.18 -2.80 4.83
CA ASN A 162 3.58 -3.16 6.12
C ASN A 162 2.98 -4.57 6.05
N ASN A 163 3.63 -5.53 6.71
CA ASN A 163 3.12 -6.90 6.84
C ASN A 163 2.24 -7.10 8.09
N GLY A 164 2.05 -6.04 8.88
CA GLY A 164 1.10 -5.99 9.99
C GLY A 164 -0.31 -5.60 9.52
N THR A 165 -1.08 -4.98 10.41
CA THR A 165 -2.41 -4.43 10.16
C THR A 165 -2.45 -2.90 10.28
N GLY A 166 -1.32 -2.24 10.03
CA GLY A 166 -1.26 -0.79 9.88
C GLY A 166 -1.19 -0.37 8.40
N GLY A 167 -1.49 0.89 8.14
CA GLY A 167 -1.40 1.51 6.82
C GLY A 167 0.01 1.92 6.43
N VAL A 168 0.11 2.51 5.25
CA VAL A 168 1.33 3.15 4.73
C VAL A 168 1.00 4.56 4.26
N THR A 169 1.65 5.57 4.84
CA THR A 169 1.52 6.97 4.42
C THR A 169 2.86 7.53 3.97
N LEU A 170 2.96 7.95 2.71
CA LEU A 170 4.16 8.54 2.12
C LEU A 170 3.84 9.95 1.60
N ASN A 171 4.48 10.98 2.15
CA ASN A 171 4.37 12.37 1.72
C ASN A 171 5.76 12.87 1.31
N VAL A 172 6.04 12.97 0.02
CA VAL A 172 7.39 13.16 -0.51
C VAL A 172 7.43 14.25 -1.58
N VAL A 173 8.60 14.83 -1.85
CA VAL A 173 8.78 15.77 -2.97
C VAL A 173 9.22 14.98 -4.20
N ASP A 174 10.53 14.88 -4.43
CA ASP A 174 11.11 14.19 -5.59
C ASP A 174 11.59 12.80 -5.21
N VAL A 175 11.25 11.81 -6.04
CA VAL A 175 11.69 10.44 -5.86
C VAL A 175 12.20 9.87 -7.16
N THR A 176 13.44 9.41 -7.17
CA THR A 176 14.10 8.80 -8.34
C THR A 176 14.46 7.35 -8.06
N GLY A 177 13.70 6.41 -8.64
CA GLY A 177 14.19 5.08 -8.94
C GLY A 177 15.07 5.10 -10.18
N SER A 178 15.89 4.07 -10.36
CA SER A 178 16.69 3.96 -11.58
C SER A 178 15.82 3.63 -12.80
N SER A 179 16.38 3.76 -13.99
CA SER A 179 15.77 3.29 -15.24
C SER A 179 16.07 1.81 -15.54
N ALA A 180 16.59 1.05 -14.56
CA ALA A 180 16.83 -0.38 -14.76
C ALA A 180 15.48 -1.13 -14.79
N PRO A 181 15.33 -2.21 -15.56
CA PRO A 181 14.07 -2.95 -15.63
C PRO A 181 13.55 -3.36 -14.24
N ASN A 182 12.28 -3.05 -13.98
CA ASN A 182 11.55 -3.28 -12.72
C ASN A 182 11.98 -2.41 -11.53
N ALA A 183 12.85 -1.41 -11.74
CA ALA A 183 13.15 -0.42 -10.70
C ALA A 183 11.92 0.46 -10.42
N VAL A 184 11.56 0.61 -9.14
CA VAL A 184 10.37 1.35 -8.74
C VAL A 184 10.78 2.63 -8.02
N ALA A 185 10.29 3.79 -8.45
CA ALA A 185 10.54 5.03 -7.72
C ALA A 185 9.86 4.98 -6.35
N ILE A 186 8.56 4.70 -6.30
CA ILE A 186 7.80 4.53 -5.05
C ILE A 186 7.09 3.18 -5.06
N SER A 187 7.47 2.26 -4.17
CA SER A 187 6.78 0.99 -3.93
C SER A 187 6.18 1.00 -2.54
N ALA A 188 4.85 0.99 -2.43
CA ALA A 188 4.12 0.88 -1.18
C ALA A 188 3.24 -0.38 -1.16
N GLY A 189 3.22 -1.10 -0.04
CA GLY A 189 2.38 -2.28 0.08
C GLY A 189 1.92 -2.59 1.50
N THR A 190 0.72 -3.15 1.61
CA THR A 190 0.15 -3.74 2.82
C THR A 190 -0.20 -5.20 2.56
N VAL A 191 -0.17 -6.07 3.58
CA VAL A 191 -0.57 -7.48 3.44
C VAL A 191 -2.05 -7.70 3.82
N GLY A 192 -2.64 -6.84 4.63
CA GLY A 192 -4.03 -6.91 5.04
C GLY A 192 -4.92 -5.93 4.28
N ALA A 193 -5.98 -5.48 4.96
CA ALA A 193 -7.03 -4.61 4.45
C ALA A 193 -6.75 -3.13 4.71
N GLU A 194 -5.49 -2.77 4.89
CA GLU A 194 -5.10 -1.44 5.34
C GLU A 194 -4.81 -0.51 4.17
N ASP A 195 -5.07 0.78 4.44
CA ASP A 195 -4.99 1.82 3.43
C ASP A 195 -3.54 2.21 3.11
N ILE A 196 -3.33 2.57 1.85
CA ILE A 196 -2.09 3.14 1.34
C ILE A 196 -2.39 4.56 0.85
N SER A 197 -1.66 5.54 1.37
CA SER A 197 -1.75 6.94 0.96
C SER A 197 -0.38 7.43 0.49
N ILE A 198 -0.29 7.85 -0.77
CA ILE A 198 0.91 8.39 -1.38
C ILE A 198 0.60 9.81 -1.86
N THR A 199 1.39 10.77 -1.43
CA THR A 199 1.39 12.14 -1.95
C THR A 199 2.80 12.51 -2.37
N SER A 200 3.00 12.75 -3.66
CA SER A 200 4.23 13.34 -4.20
C SER A 200 3.94 14.74 -4.73
N THR A 201 4.68 15.74 -4.25
CA THR A 201 4.57 17.14 -4.67
C THR A 201 5.60 17.53 -5.72
N GLY A 202 6.50 16.61 -6.10
CA GLY A 202 7.54 16.79 -7.10
C GLY A 202 7.48 15.75 -8.20
N LEU A 203 8.63 15.51 -8.83
CA LEU A 203 8.78 14.51 -9.89
C LEU A 203 9.02 13.13 -9.29
N VAL A 204 8.23 12.15 -9.73
CA VAL A 204 8.48 10.73 -9.50
C VAL A 204 9.00 10.10 -10.78
N GLN A 205 10.21 9.52 -10.74
CA GLN A 205 10.86 8.93 -11.91
C GLN A 205 11.43 7.54 -11.63
N GLY A 206 11.20 6.58 -12.52
CA GLY A 206 11.75 5.21 -12.43
C GLY A 206 11.48 4.39 -13.69
N ASP A 207 11.76 3.09 -13.69
CA ASP A 207 11.20 2.19 -14.72
C ASP A 207 9.69 1.98 -14.45
N ILE A 208 9.32 1.86 -13.18
CA ILE A 208 7.97 2.03 -12.68
C ILE A 208 7.94 3.28 -11.80
N GLY A 209 7.00 4.19 -12.05
CA GLY A 209 6.88 5.42 -11.28
C GLY A 209 6.37 5.12 -9.87
N ILE A 210 5.08 4.83 -9.76
CA ILE A 210 4.42 4.51 -8.49
C ILE A 210 3.80 3.12 -8.57
N ARG A 211 4.14 2.25 -7.62
CA ARG A 211 3.46 0.97 -7.39
C ARG A 211 2.85 0.94 -6.00
N ALA A 212 1.54 0.72 -5.92
CA ALA A 212 0.81 0.60 -4.66
C ALA A 212 -0.04 -0.67 -4.64
N SER A 213 0.15 -1.54 -3.65
CA SER A 213 -0.59 -2.81 -3.55
C SER A 213 -1.14 -3.03 -2.16
N SER A 214 -2.47 -3.04 -2.03
CA SER A 214 -3.10 -3.52 -0.79
C SER A 214 -3.31 -5.04 -0.85
N GLY A 215 -3.17 -5.68 0.30
CA GLY A 215 -3.30 -7.12 0.41
C GLY A 215 -4.70 -7.59 0.06
N SER A 216 -4.80 -8.59 -0.82
CA SER A 216 -6.07 -9.21 -1.22
C SER A 216 -7.15 -8.25 -1.76
N PHE A 217 -6.78 -7.06 -2.24
CA PHE A 217 -7.73 -6.03 -2.71
C PHE A 217 -8.74 -5.60 -1.63
N LEU A 218 -8.29 -5.48 -0.38
CA LEU A 218 -9.16 -5.12 0.75
C LEU A 218 -8.89 -3.73 1.32
N GLY A 219 -7.72 -3.15 1.05
CA GLY A 219 -7.36 -1.81 1.50
C GLY A 219 -7.59 -0.77 0.42
N SER A 220 -7.86 0.47 0.83
CA SER A 220 -8.02 1.59 -0.09
C SER A 220 -6.65 2.14 -0.50
N ILE A 221 -6.52 2.58 -1.74
CA ILE A 221 -5.31 3.21 -2.25
C ILE A 221 -5.64 4.64 -2.67
N LYS A 222 -4.90 5.61 -2.13
CA LYS A 222 -4.94 7.00 -2.54
C LYS A 222 -3.57 7.45 -3.04
N ILE A 223 -3.52 7.94 -4.29
CA ILE A 223 -2.30 8.47 -4.91
C ILE A 223 -2.59 9.89 -5.37
N ASN A 224 -1.85 10.86 -4.83
CA ASN A 224 -1.78 12.23 -5.34
C ASN A 224 -0.36 12.47 -5.85
N ALA A 225 -0.18 12.72 -7.15
CA ALA A 225 1.15 12.97 -7.72
C ALA A 225 1.15 14.24 -8.57
N VAL A 226 2.25 14.97 -8.60
CA VAL A 226 2.41 16.07 -9.57
C VAL A 226 2.77 15.49 -10.93
N ASP A 227 4.01 15.03 -11.10
CA ASP A 227 4.47 14.43 -12.35
C ASP A 227 5.01 13.02 -12.11
N VAL A 228 4.69 12.09 -13.02
CA VAL A 228 5.21 10.71 -12.99
C VAL A 228 5.81 10.36 -14.34
N MET A 229 7.11 10.11 -14.37
CA MET A 229 7.86 9.74 -15.58
C MET A 229 8.46 8.35 -15.45
N ALA A 230 7.84 7.37 -16.10
CA ALA A 230 8.27 5.98 -16.02
C ALA A 230 8.75 5.39 -17.35
N GLY A 231 9.74 4.50 -17.26
CA GLY A 231 10.26 3.73 -18.41
C GLY A 231 9.28 2.68 -18.94
N ALA A 232 8.44 2.10 -18.08
CA ALA A 232 7.48 1.05 -18.40
C ALA A 232 6.07 1.41 -17.90
N LEU A 233 5.86 1.49 -16.58
CA LEU A 233 4.54 1.75 -15.98
C LEU A 233 4.54 3.06 -15.20
N GLY A 234 3.70 4.02 -15.55
CA GLY A 234 3.60 5.29 -14.82
C GLY A 234 3.10 5.07 -13.39
N ILE A 235 1.81 4.77 -13.25
CA ILE A 235 1.18 4.41 -11.97
C ILE A 235 0.58 3.01 -12.10
N ASP A 236 0.90 2.13 -11.17
CA ASP A 236 0.44 0.74 -11.10
C ASP A 236 -0.18 0.50 -9.71
N SER A 237 -1.49 0.25 -9.63
CA SER A 237 -2.17 0.11 -8.35
C SER A 237 -3.20 -1.00 -8.30
N ASN A 238 -3.26 -1.70 -7.16
CA ASN A 238 -4.22 -2.77 -6.93
C ASN A 238 -4.82 -2.71 -5.51
N GLY A 239 -6.11 -2.41 -5.41
CA GLY A 239 -6.80 -2.23 -4.12
C GLY A 239 -8.31 -2.46 -4.14
N ASP A 240 -8.97 -2.24 -2.99
CA ASP A 240 -10.44 -2.24 -2.94
C ASP A 240 -10.95 -0.97 -3.60
N ASP A 241 -10.94 0.16 -2.87
CA ASP A 241 -11.13 1.47 -3.46
C ASP A 241 -9.80 2.05 -3.95
N VAL A 242 -9.79 2.64 -5.15
CA VAL A 242 -8.59 3.28 -5.71
C VAL A 242 -8.94 4.71 -6.14
N ALA A 243 -8.20 5.67 -5.60
CA ALA A 243 -8.29 7.08 -5.94
C ALA A 243 -6.94 7.60 -6.43
N ILE A 244 -6.85 7.96 -7.70
CA ILE A 244 -5.65 8.54 -8.33
C ILE A 244 -5.97 9.98 -8.72
N THR A 245 -5.15 10.91 -8.27
CA THR A 245 -5.15 12.30 -8.73
C THR A 245 -3.76 12.67 -9.21
N SER A 246 -3.64 13.16 -10.44
CA SER A 246 -2.42 13.77 -10.93
C SER A 246 -2.67 15.19 -11.44
N THR A 247 -1.89 16.14 -10.94
CA THR A 247 -1.99 17.56 -11.36
C THR A 247 -1.04 17.93 -12.49
N GLY A 248 -0.15 17.01 -12.87
CA GLY A 248 0.77 17.12 -13.99
C GLY A 248 0.63 15.92 -14.93
N ALA A 249 1.72 15.59 -15.63
CA ALA A 249 1.72 14.52 -16.61
C ALA A 249 2.07 13.17 -15.98
N VAL A 250 1.35 12.12 -16.40
CA VAL A 250 1.70 10.72 -16.11
C VAL A 250 2.13 10.05 -17.41
N SER A 251 3.34 9.52 -17.45
CA SER A 251 3.85 8.77 -18.61
C SER A 251 4.44 7.43 -18.19
N GLY A 252 4.13 6.39 -18.96
CA GLY A 252 4.80 5.09 -18.91
C GLY A 252 5.13 4.61 -20.32
N GLY A 253 6.27 3.94 -20.49
CA GLY A 253 6.68 3.44 -21.81
C GLY A 253 5.74 2.37 -22.39
N SER A 254 5.09 1.56 -21.56
CA SER A 254 3.99 0.69 -21.97
C SER A 254 2.65 1.32 -21.63
N THR A 255 2.37 1.50 -20.34
CA THR A 255 1.05 1.95 -19.85
C THR A 255 1.23 3.16 -18.95
N GLY A 256 0.42 4.20 -19.15
CA GLY A 256 0.46 5.40 -18.30
C GLY A 256 -0.04 5.09 -16.89
N ILE A 257 -1.29 4.66 -16.78
CA ILE A 257 -1.94 4.29 -15.51
C ILE A 257 -2.55 2.89 -15.67
N ASN A 258 -2.19 1.96 -14.79
CA ASN A 258 -2.73 0.61 -14.72
C ASN A 258 -3.39 0.40 -13.34
N VAL A 259 -4.67 0.05 -13.33
CA VAL A 259 -5.42 -0.14 -12.09
C VAL A 259 -6.17 -1.46 -12.07
N ASP A 260 -5.97 -2.23 -11.00
CA ASP A 260 -6.85 -3.32 -10.61
C ASP A 260 -7.68 -2.91 -9.38
N VAL A 261 -9.00 -2.88 -9.51
CA VAL A 261 -9.89 -2.35 -8.46
C VAL A 261 -11.01 -3.33 -8.12
N ASN A 262 -11.29 -3.51 -6.83
CA ASN A 262 -12.39 -4.38 -6.38
C ASN A 262 -13.61 -3.60 -5.85
N GLY A 263 -13.46 -2.31 -5.56
CA GLY A 263 -14.50 -1.39 -5.12
C GLY A 263 -14.68 -0.24 -6.10
N VAL A 264 -14.61 0.99 -5.59
CA VAL A 264 -14.78 2.24 -6.34
C VAL A 264 -13.45 2.66 -6.97
N LEU A 265 -13.49 3.11 -8.22
CA LEU A 265 -12.38 3.79 -8.87
C LEU A 265 -12.68 5.28 -9.09
N THR A 266 -11.73 6.12 -8.75
CA THR A 266 -11.69 7.52 -9.18
C THR A 266 -10.31 7.86 -9.74
N VAL A 267 -10.25 8.33 -10.99
CA VAL A 267 -9.03 8.80 -11.66
C VAL A 267 -9.25 10.23 -12.15
N ASN A 268 -8.52 11.19 -11.59
CA ASN A 268 -8.55 12.61 -11.97
C ASN A 268 -7.17 13.04 -12.44
N VAL A 269 -6.97 13.25 -13.73
CA VAL A 269 -5.63 13.46 -14.31
C VAL A 269 -5.60 14.62 -15.31
N VAL A 270 -4.41 15.15 -15.57
CA VAL A 270 -4.21 16.12 -16.65
C VAL A 270 -3.90 15.38 -17.94
N ASP A 271 -2.64 14.99 -18.14
CA ASP A 271 -2.19 14.25 -19.30
C ASP A 271 -1.76 12.84 -18.91
N VAL A 272 -2.12 11.86 -19.72
CA VAL A 272 -1.67 10.47 -19.55
C VAL A 272 -1.16 9.93 -20.88
N THR A 273 0.07 9.41 -20.87
CA THR A 273 0.68 8.76 -22.04
C THR A 273 1.12 7.34 -21.69
N GLY A 274 0.53 6.36 -22.37
CA GLY A 274 1.11 5.04 -22.59
C GLY A 274 1.87 5.02 -23.91
N GLY A 275 3.09 4.51 -23.92
CA GLY A 275 3.89 4.47 -25.15
C GLY A 275 3.45 3.36 -26.10
N SER A 276 3.56 2.10 -25.68
CA SER A 276 3.27 0.93 -26.52
C SER A 276 1.94 0.24 -26.25
N ALA A 277 1.27 0.55 -25.15
CA ALA A 277 -0.04 -0.01 -24.76
C ALA A 277 -0.99 1.14 -24.40
N ASP A 278 -1.71 1.08 -23.28
CA ASP A 278 -2.80 2.02 -23.01
C ASP A 278 -2.34 3.29 -22.29
N GLY A 279 -3.05 4.40 -22.51
CA GLY A 279 -2.94 5.57 -21.63
C GLY A 279 -3.38 5.20 -20.21
N ILE A 280 -4.64 4.81 -20.07
CA ILE A 280 -5.24 4.34 -18.82
C ILE A 280 -5.83 2.94 -19.05
N SER A 281 -5.43 1.95 -18.27
CA SER A 281 -6.00 0.60 -18.28
C SER A 281 -6.61 0.28 -16.92
N VAL A 282 -7.88 -0.11 -16.90
CA VAL A 282 -8.60 -0.45 -15.65
C VAL A 282 -9.26 -1.82 -15.76
N ARG A 283 -8.87 -2.70 -14.85
CA ARG A 283 -9.53 -3.99 -14.64
C ARG A 283 -10.26 -4.00 -13.30
N THR A 284 -11.53 -4.36 -13.34
CA THR A 284 -12.34 -4.51 -12.12
C THR A 284 -12.50 -5.96 -11.70
N LEU A 285 -12.55 -6.20 -10.39
CA LEU A 285 -12.92 -7.48 -9.79
C LEU A 285 -14.41 -7.51 -9.46
N THR A 286 -14.92 -8.66 -8.99
CA THR A 286 -16.36 -8.95 -8.92
C THR A 286 -17.20 -8.00 -8.09
N ASN A 287 -16.60 -7.26 -7.16
CA ASN A 287 -17.32 -6.38 -6.25
C ASN A 287 -17.28 -4.90 -6.66
N SER A 288 -16.70 -4.58 -7.82
CA SER A 288 -16.53 -3.18 -8.21
C SER A 288 -17.88 -2.52 -8.44
N THR A 289 -18.00 -1.27 -8.02
CA THR A 289 -19.23 -0.50 -8.14
C THR A 289 -19.06 0.59 -9.18
N ASP A 290 -18.56 1.76 -8.76
CA ASP A 290 -18.51 2.95 -9.59
C ASP A 290 -17.11 3.19 -10.14
N LEU A 291 -17.04 3.58 -11.42
CA LEU A 291 -15.80 3.92 -12.11
C LEU A 291 -15.91 5.34 -12.66
N PHE A 292 -15.10 6.25 -12.10
CA PHE A 292 -15.01 7.63 -12.55
C PHE A 292 -13.61 7.89 -13.10
N ILE A 293 -13.52 8.22 -14.38
CA ILE A 293 -12.30 8.70 -15.01
C ILE A 293 -12.56 10.12 -15.49
N THR A 294 -11.67 11.05 -15.21
CA THR A 294 -11.73 12.42 -15.69
C THR A 294 -10.33 12.85 -16.07
N ALA A 295 -10.14 13.17 -17.34
CA ALA A 295 -8.92 13.76 -17.86
C ALA A 295 -9.20 15.18 -18.36
N THR A 296 -8.37 16.14 -17.96
CA THR A 296 -8.48 17.53 -18.43
C THR A 296 -7.59 17.82 -19.64
N GLY A 297 -6.60 16.95 -19.90
CA GLY A 297 -5.68 17.00 -21.02
C GLY A 297 -5.77 15.76 -21.92
N LEU A 298 -4.68 15.43 -22.60
CA LEU A 298 -4.60 14.33 -23.55
C LEU A 298 -4.41 12.99 -22.83
N VAL A 299 -5.27 12.03 -23.15
CA VAL A 299 -5.06 10.62 -22.80
C VAL A 299 -4.78 9.85 -24.08
N GLN A 300 -3.56 9.30 -24.19
CA GLN A 300 -3.12 8.55 -25.36
C GLN A 300 -2.40 7.27 -24.96
N GLY A 301 -2.59 6.23 -25.76
CA GLY A 301 -1.81 5.00 -25.75
C GLY A 301 -1.39 4.62 -27.16
N GLY A 302 -0.44 3.69 -27.26
CA GLY A 302 -0.10 3.04 -28.52
C GLY A 302 -1.23 2.12 -29.02
N ASP A 303 -1.91 1.45 -28.09
CA ASP A 303 -3.09 0.61 -28.39
C ASP A 303 -4.37 1.42 -28.17
N ASP A 304 -4.70 1.77 -26.93
CA ASP A 304 -5.89 2.55 -26.59
C ASP A 304 -5.58 3.79 -25.72
N GLY A 305 -6.36 4.86 -25.85
CA GLY A 305 -6.28 5.96 -24.88
C GLY A 305 -6.72 5.48 -23.49
N ILE A 306 -7.91 4.91 -23.41
CA ILE A 306 -8.50 4.34 -22.20
C ILE A 306 -9.02 2.94 -22.54
N ASP A 307 -8.48 1.92 -21.89
CA ASP A 307 -8.96 0.54 -21.97
C ASP A 307 -9.57 0.10 -20.62
N LEU A 308 -10.66 -0.64 -20.70
CA LEU A 308 -11.44 -1.13 -19.57
C LEU A 308 -11.61 -2.66 -19.68
N PRO A 309 -10.54 -3.44 -19.62
CA PRO A 309 -10.62 -4.87 -19.90
C PRO A 309 -11.31 -5.59 -18.74
N ASN A 310 -12.42 -6.25 -19.05
CA ASN A 310 -13.18 -7.06 -18.10
C ASN A 310 -13.82 -6.24 -16.97
N ILE A 311 -14.61 -5.23 -17.33
CA ILE A 311 -15.51 -4.59 -16.35
C ILE A 311 -16.52 -5.61 -15.83
N ARG A 312 -16.42 -5.89 -14.53
CA ARG A 312 -17.22 -6.80 -13.72
C ARG A 312 -17.62 -5.98 -12.51
N GLY A 313 -18.89 -5.61 -12.42
CA GLY A 313 -19.32 -4.72 -11.35
C GLY A 313 -20.77 -4.30 -11.51
N VAL A 314 -21.28 -3.64 -10.48
CA VAL A 314 -22.62 -3.03 -10.47
C VAL A 314 -22.49 -1.58 -10.02
N GLY A 315 -22.49 -0.66 -10.98
CA GLY A 315 -22.42 0.77 -10.70
C GLY A 315 -22.25 1.58 -11.98
N ASP A 316 -22.02 2.87 -11.80
CA ASP A 316 -21.96 3.80 -12.92
C ASP A 316 -20.54 3.84 -13.52
N LEU A 317 -20.49 3.93 -14.86
CA LEU A 317 -19.28 4.23 -15.60
C LEU A 317 -19.37 5.66 -16.13
N MET A 318 -18.44 6.52 -15.70
CA MET A 318 -18.28 7.87 -16.20
C MET A 318 -16.85 8.09 -16.67
N ILE A 319 -16.70 8.54 -17.92
CA ILE A 319 -15.44 8.91 -18.57
C ILE A 319 -15.60 10.30 -19.19
#